data_AF-A0A845KY37-F1
#
_entry.id   AF-A0A845KY37-F1
#
_cell.length_a   1.000
_cell.length_b   1.000
_cell.length_c   1.000
_cell.angle_alpha   90.00
_cell.angle_beta   90.00
_cell.angle_gamma   90.00
#
_symmetry.space_group_name_H-M   'P 1'
#
loop_
_entity.id
_entity.type
_entity.pdbx_description
1 polymer ?
#
loop_
_entity_poly.entity_id
_entity_poly.type
_entity_poly.pdbx_seq_one_letter_code
_entity_poly.pdbx_strand_id
1 'polypeptide(L)'
;MSVITAKGKAAKESANKKNSSIDFKKVYIRLKDGDSVRVRLLTPEDYVEYRAHSAYLQGIFTQPCIHPAGQKCAHCEAGHSGLEEFQGLRARKRYLFAMADLDEGIIRVFDASKGQAQGIIQTIEQYTDHLRDLAFVFKRTGTKVETSFTLNPIIKLKPEDQEKFDSFNETTVEDDFYETVLQPRTRQQQIEELEKAGFPIERFFGNELQDDGVKPLGEAEVKPEDLF
;
A
#
# COMPACT_ATOMS: atom_id res chain seq x y z
N MET A 1 31.67 -9.65 -15.41
CA MET A 1 31.21 -9.01 -14.16
C MET A 1 30.52 -10.08 -13.32
N SER A 2 30.93 -10.27 -12.06
CA SER A 2 30.37 -11.31 -11.19
C SER A 2 29.07 -10.82 -10.56
N VAL A 3 28.00 -11.61 -10.68
CA VAL A 3 26.67 -11.35 -10.11
C VAL A 3 26.55 -11.73 -8.63
N ILE A 4 27.66 -12.14 -8.00
CA ILE A 4 27.66 -12.60 -6.61
C ILE A 4 27.76 -11.39 -5.67
N THR A 5 26.66 -11.08 -4.98
CA THR A 5 26.50 -9.91 -4.11
C THR A 5 26.93 -10.14 -2.65
N ALA A 6 27.02 -11.39 -2.19
CA ALA A 6 27.56 -11.76 -0.89
C ALA A 6 28.00 -13.25 -0.86
N LYS A 7 28.95 -13.61 0.02
CA LYS A 7 29.43 -15.00 0.19
C LYS A 7 29.54 -15.37 1.67
N GLY A 8 29.25 -16.64 2.01
CA GLY A 8 29.51 -17.21 3.34
C GLY A 8 28.71 -16.54 4.45
N LYS A 9 29.38 -16.12 5.52
CA LYS A 9 28.74 -15.47 6.68
C LYS A 9 27.97 -14.20 6.29
N ALA A 10 28.47 -13.39 5.36
CA ALA A 10 27.78 -12.20 4.88
C ALA A 10 26.49 -12.53 4.10
N ALA A 11 26.45 -13.64 3.36
CA ALA A 11 25.23 -14.12 2.72
C ALA A 11 24.22 -14.68 3.74
N LYS A 12 24.71 -15.38 4.78
CA LYS A 12 23.88 -15.88 5.89
C LYS A 12 23.31 -14.73 6.73
N GLU A 13 24.09 -13.70 7.00
CA GLU A 13 23.65 -12.47 7.67
C GLU A 13 22.69 -11.66 6.80
N SER A 14 22.89 -11.62 5.47
CA SER A 14 21.92 -11.02 4.55
C SER A 14 20.61 -11.82 4.44
N ALA A 15 20.66 -13.14 4.56
CA ALA A 15 19.49 -14.01 4.56
C ALA A 15 18.75 -14.00 5.91
N ASN A 16 19.48 -13.79 7.02
CA ASN A 16 18.94 -13.74 8.38
C ASN A 16 18.62 -12.31 8.85
N LYS A 17 19.15 -11.28 8.19
CA LYS A 17 18.53 -9.96 8.19
C LYS A 17 17.12 -10.21 7.70
N LYS A 18 16.17 -10.15 8.62
CA LYS A 18 14.80 -9.86 8.27
C LYS A 18 14.88 -8.52 7.51
N ASN A 19 15.04 -8.58 6.18
CA ASN A 19 14.18 -7.78 5.34
C ASN A 19 12.81 -8.17 5.86
N SER A 20 12.28 -7.38 6.78
CA SER A 20 10.96 -7.55 7.36
C SER A 20 10.06 -7.56 6.15
N SER A 21 9.78 -8.74 5.61
CA SER A 21 8.82 -8.92 4.55
C SER A 21 7.54 -8.49 5.22
N ILE A 22 7.19 -7.21 5.06
CA ILE A 22 6.01 -6.64 5.66
C ILE A 22 4.89 -7.55 5.18
N ASP A 23 4.21 -8.20 6.12
CA ASP A 23 3.05 -9.00 5.75
C ASP A 23 1.97 -8.00 5.37
N PHE A 24 1.88 -7.69 4.08
CA PHE A 24 0.97 -6.68 3.53
C PHE A 24 -0.50 -6.99 3.86
N LYS A 25 -0.85 -8.24 4.19
CA LYS A 25 -2.20 -8.58 4.64
C LYS A 25 -2.43 -8.16 6.09
N LYS A 26 -1.41 -8.26 6.94
CA LYS A 26 -1.47 -7.87 8.35
C LYS A 26 -1.23 -6.39 8.57
N VAL A 27 -0.28 -5.79 7.83
CA VAL A 27 0.09 -4.37 8.03
C VAL A 27 -1.07 -3.43 7.79
N TYR A 28 -2.00 -3.76 6.90
CA TYR A 28 -3.20 -2.95 6.69
C TYR A 28 -4.29 -3.29 7.71
N ILE A 29 -4.82 -2.27 8.38
CA ILE A 29 -6.05 -2.35 9.16
C ILE A 29 -7.23 -2.41 8.19
N ARG A 30 -7.85 -3.58 8.08
CA ARG A 30 -9.01 -3.83 7.22
C ARG A 30 -10.19 -4.31 8.08
N LEU A 31 -10.97 -3.35 8.55
CA LEU A 31 -12.16 -3.61 9.36
C LEU A 31 -13.39 -3.87 8.48
N LYS A 32 -14.26 -4.79 8.88
CA LYS A 32 -15.64 -4.89 8.36
C LYS A 32 -16.56 -4.01 9.19
N ASP A 33 -17.82 -3.89 8.76
CA ASP A 33 -18.80 -3.12 9.52
C ASP A 33 -18.99 -3.72 10.92
N GLY A 34 -18.91 -2.87 11.95
CA GLY A 34 -18.98 -3.27 13.35
C GLY A 34 -17.63 -3.69 13.96
N ASP A 35 -16.63 -4.02 13.14
CA ASP A 35 -15.30 -4.39 13.63
C ASP A 35 -14.58 -3.16 14.21
N SER A 36 -13.74 -3.43 15.20
CA SER A 36 -12.87 -2.44 15.82
C SER A 36 -11.53 -3.04 16.21
N VAL A 37 -10.53 -2.19 16.34
CA VAL A 37 -9.19 -2.53 16.84
C VAL A 37 -8.77 -1.48 17.86
N ARG A 38 -8.01 -1.90 18.88
CA ARG A 38 -7.47 -0.98 19.88
C ARG A 38 -6.12 -0.49 19.41
N VAL A 39 -5.98 0.82 19.33
CA VAL A 39 -4.79 1.45 18.77
C VAL A 39 -4.24 2.52 19.69
N ARG A 40 -2.94 2.75 19.58
CA ARG A 40 -2.26 3.94 20.07
C ARG A 40 -1.82 4.79 18.89
N LEU A 41 -2.01 6.10 19.00
CA LEU A 41 -1.43 7.10 18.12
C LEU A 41 -0.08 7.50 18.71
N LEU A 42 1.01 7.48 17.94
CA LEU A 42 2.35 7.76 18.47
C LEU A 42 2.61 9.27 18.46
N THR A 43 2.27 9.91 17.35
CA THR A 43 2.34 11.36 17.16
C THR A 43 1.05 11.87 16.50
N PRO A 44 0.75 13.19 16.61
CA PRO A 44 -0.39 13.78 15.90
C PRO A 44 -0.19 13.85 14.38
N GLU A 45 1.01 13.55 13.87
CA GLU A 45 1.40 13.75 12.46
C GLU A 45 1.75 12.44 11.76
N ASP A 46 1.49 11.27 12.37
CA ASP A 46 1.78 9.95 11.78
C ASP A 46 0.81 9.58 10.65
N TYR A 47 0.65 10.46 9.67
CA TYR A 47 -0.10 10.21 8.46
C TYR A 47 0.49 10.95 7.26
N VAL A 48 0.39 10.33 6.08
CA VAL A 48 0.89 10.90 4.82
C VAL A 48 -0.21 11.00 3.78
N GLU A 49 -0.13 12.04 2.94
CA GLU A 49 -0.96 12.15 1.74
C GLU A 49 -0.26 11.48 0.55
N TYR A 50 -1.00 10.67 -0.22
CA TYR A 50 -0.53 10.16 -1.49
C TYR A 50 -1.65 10.21 -2.54
N ARG A 51 -1.28 10.00 -3.81
CA ARG A 51 -2.24 9.91 -4.91
C ARG A 51 -2.43 8.46 -5.30
N ALA A 52 -3.67 8.07 -5.57
CA ALA A 52 -4.00 6.70 -5.96
C ALA A 52 -5.00 6.64 -7.11
N HIS A 53 -4.94 5.54 -7.85
CA HIS A 53 -5.90 5.16 -8.88
C HIS A 53 -6.79 4.03 -8.37
N SER A 54 -8.07 4.07 -8.72
CA SER A 54 -9.01 2.99 -8.44
C SER A 54 -10.17 3.02 -9.43
N ALA A 55 -10.49 1.88 -10.00
CA ALA A 55 -11.67 1.67 -10.83
C ALA A 55 -12.19 0.26 -10.53
N TYR A 56 -12.88 0.12 -9.39
CA TYR A 56 -13.26 -1.19 -8.83
C TYR A 56 -14.16 -2.00 -9.77
N LEU A 57 -15.08 -1.33 -10.49
CA LEU A 57 -15.98 -1.99 -11.46
C LEU A 57 -15.21 -2.62 -12.63
N GLN A 58 -14.03 -2.07 -12.93
CA GLN A 58 -13.12 -2.51 -13.98
C GLN A 58 -12.00 -3.42 -13.45
N GLY A 59 -12.10 -3.85 -12.18
CA GLY A 59 -11.10 -4.73 -11.56
C GLY A 59 -9.79 -4.04 -11.13
N ILE A 60 -9.70 -2.72 -11.25
CA ILE A 60 -8.52 -1.95 -10.84
C ILE A 60 -8.69 -1.52 -9.39
N PHE A 61 -8.06 -2.26 -8.48
CA PHE A 61 -8.05 -1.94 -7.05
C PHE A 61 -7.18 -0.71 -6.76
N THR A 62 -7.36 -0.15 -5.56
CA THR A 62 -6.62 1.05 -5.12
C THR A 62 -5.12 0.77 -5.16
N GLN A 63 -4.38 1.61 -5.87
CA GLN A 63 -2.93 1.52 -5.97
C GLN A 63 -2.28 2.91 -6.06
N PRO A 64 -1.07 3.09 -5.53
CA PRO A 64 -0.36 4.37 -5.59
C PRO A 64 -0.07 4.79 -7.03
N CYS A 65 -0.18 6.10 -7.29
CA CYS A 65 0.16 6.72 -8.55
C CYS A 65 1.69 6.88 -8.65
N ILE A 66 2.29 6.48 -9.77
CA ILE A 66 3.73 6.65 -10.02
C ILE A 66 4.10 8.03 -10.58
N HIS A 67 3.11 8.87 -10.90
CA HIS A 67 3.36 10.20 -11.46
C HIS A 67 4.10 11.16 -10.50
N PRO A 68 3.76 11.23 -9.20
CA PRO A 68 4.52 12.04 -8.24
C PRO A 68 6.00 11.63 -8.12
N ALA A 69 6.34 10.37 -8.41
CA ALA A 69 7.73 9.88 -8.44
C ALA A 69 8.46 10.22 -9.77
N GLY A 70 7.90 11.10 -10.60
CA GLY A 70 8.49 11.53 -11.88
C GLY A 70 8.32 10.54 -13.04
N GLN A 71 7.59 9.43 -12.84
CA GLN A 71 7.37 8.42 -13.88
C GLN A 71 6.08 8.68 -14.67
N LYS A 72 6.02 8.19 -15.90
CA LYS A 72 4.77 8.21 -16.68
C LYS A 72 3.80 7.17 -16.15
N CYS A 73 2.62 7.58 -15.70
CA CYS A 73 1.60 6.68 -15.13
C CYS A 73 0.54 6.32 -16.18
N ALA A 74 0.42 5.03 -16.50
CA ALA A 74 -0.54 4.56 -17.50
C ALA A 74 -2.00 4.79 -17.04
N HIS A 75 -2.29 4.66 -15.75
CA HIS A 75 -3.62 4.97 -15.21
C HIS A 75 -3.97 6.46 -15.28
N CYS A 76 -2.99 7.36 -15.13
CA CYS A 76 -3.20 8.78 -15.39
C CYS A 76 -3.57 9.00 -16.87
N GLU A 77 -2.83 8.40 -17.80
CA GLU A 77 -3.09 8.53 -19.23
C GLU A 77 -4.47 7.97 -19.60
N ALA A 78 -4.82 6.78 -19.10
CA ALA A 78 -6.14 6.19 -19.28
C ALA A 78 -7.27 7.08 -18.72
N GLY A 79 -7.08 7.67 -17.54
CA GLY A 79 -8.04 8.62 -16.95
C GLY A 79 -8.23 9.92 -17.74
N HIS A 80 -7.27 10.29 -18.59
CA HIS A 80 -7.34 11.46 -19.48
C HIS A 80 -7.54 11.08 -20.96
N SER A 81 -7.83 9.81 -21.27
CA SER A 81 -8.00 9.30 -22.64
C SER A 81 -9.23 9.85 -23.39
N GLY A 82 -10.19 10.41 -22.65
CA GLY A 82 -11.50 10.81 -23.17
C GLY A 82 -12.55 9.69 -23.15
N LEU A 83 -12.18 8.46 -22.80
CA LEU A 83 -13.13 7.34 -22.66
C LEU A 83 -13.88 7.44 -21.32
N GLU A 84 -15.20 7.62 -21.37
CA GLU A 84 -16.05 7.83 -20.17
C GLU A 84 -15.87 6.74 -19.11
N GLU A 85 -15.79 5.49 -19.54
CA GLU A 85 -15.65 4.31 -18.67
C GLU A 85 -14.34 4.30 -17.86
N PHE A 86 -13.31 5.04 -18.30
CA PHE A 86 -12.00 5.13 -17.65
C PHE A 86 -11.73 6.46 -16.98
N GLN A 87 -12.61 7.47 -17.12
CA GLN A 87 -12.46 8.77 -16.43
C GLN A 87 -12.36 8.61 -14.89
N GLY A 88 -12.98 7.55 -14.35
CA GLY A 88 -12.90 7.18 -12.94
C GLY A 88 -11.47 6.91 -12.44
N LEU A 89 -10.54 6.56 -13.33
CA LEU A 89 -9.12 6.36 -13.03
C LEU A 89 -8.37 7.66 -12.75
N ARG A 90 -9.00 8.83 -12.77
CA ARG A 90 -8.34 10.06 -12.30
C ARG A 90 -7.73 9.84 -10.91
N ALA A 91 -6.45 10.19 -10.75
CA ALA A 91 -5.76 10.07 -9.48
C ALA A 91 -6.46 10.91 -8.39
N ARG A 92 -6.79 10.26 -7.26
CA ARG A 92 -7.42 10.91 -6.10
C ARG A 92 -6.46 10.93 -4.92
N LYS A 93 -6.59 11.96 -4.08
CA LYS A 93 -5.87 12.04 -2.81
C LYS A 93 -6.41 10.99 -1.84
N ARG A 94 -5.48 10.29 -1.20
CA ARG A 94 -5.72 9.31 -0.13
C ARG A 94 -4.72 9.57 0.99
N TYR A 95 -5.05 9.09 2.17
CA TYR A 95 -4.29 9.36 3.38
C TYR A 95 -3.99 8.05 4.09
N LEU A 96 -2.72 7.82 4.41
CA LEU A 96 -2.27 6.62 5.09
C LEU A 96 -1.90 6.98 6.52
N PHE A 97 -2.64 6.46 7.49
CA PHE A 97 -2.43 6.70 8.93
C PHE A 97 -1.67 5.52 9.52
N ALA A 98 -0.56 5.75 10.20
CA ALA A 98 0.12 4.73 10.97
C ALA A 98 -0.37 4.74 12.42
N MET A 99 -0.64 3.55 12.94
CA MET A 99 -1.19 3.34 14.28
C MET A 99 -0.55 2.11 14.90
N ALA A 100 -0.22 2.19 16.19
CA ALA A 100 0.23 1.04 16.95
C ALA A 100 -0.97 0.18 17.34
N ASP A 101 -1.07 -1.03 16.81
CA ASP A 101 -2.12 -1.98 17.14
C ASP A 101 -1.75 -2.68 18.47
N LEU A 102 -2.57 -2.45 19.51
CA LEU A 102 -2.33 -3.01 20.84
C LEU A 102 -2.66 -4.50 20.92
N ASP A 103 -3.49 -5.01 20.01
CA ASP A 103 -3.90 -6.40 20.00
C ASP A 103 -2.87 -7.27 19.26
N GLU A 104 -2.33 -6.78 18.15
CA GLU A 104 -1.29 -7.47 17.36
C GLU A 104 0.14 -7.13 17.80
N GLY A 105 0.34 -6.04 18.55
CA GLY A 105 1.67 -5.61 19.02
C GLY A 105 2.60 -5.12 17.90
N ILE A 106 2.04 -4.58 16.80
CA ILE A 106 2.80 -4.07 15.66
C ILE A 106 2.25 -2.72 15.17
N ILE A 107 3.06 -1.95 14.45
CA ILE A 107 2.59 -0.79 13.70
C ILE A 107 1.84 -1.26 12.46
N ARG A 108 0.64 -0.72 12.27
CA ARG A 108 -0.23 -1.00 11.14
C ARG A 108 -0.68 0.30 10.51
N VAL A 109 -1.13 0.22 9.27
CA VAL A 109 -1.61 1.36 8.50
C VAL A 109 -3.10 1.28 8.21
N PHE A 110 -3.77 2.42 8.19
CA PHE A 110 -5.12 2.55 7.68
C PHE A 110 -5.14 3.49 6.48
N ASP A 111 -5.72 3.02 5.37
CA ASP A 111 -5.83 3.77 4.14
C ASP A 111 -7.23 4.39 4.01
N ALA A 112 -7.28 5.72 4.06
CA ALA A 112 -8.49 6.51 4.08
C ALA A 112 -8.70 7.30 2.78
N SER A 113 -9.97 7.44 2.38
CA SER A 113 -10.36 8.50 1.46
C SER A 113 -10.32 9.87 2.15
N LYS A 114 -10.33 10.96 1.38
CA LYS A 114 -10.32 12.33 1.92
C LYS A 114 -11.39 12.59 2.98
N GLY A 115 -12.64 12.17 2.74
CA GLY A 115 -13.74 12.40 3.69
C GLY A 115 -13.55 11.64 5.00
N GLN A 116 -13.04 10.40 4.92
CA GLN A 116 -12.73 9.59 6.11
C GLN A 116 -11.55 10.16 6.89
N ALA A 117 -10.51 10.62 6.17
CA ALA A 117 -9.31 11.21 6.76
C ALA A 117 -9.63 12.47 7.57
N GLN A 118 -10.53 13.33 7.07
CA GLN A 118 -10.91 14.56 7.77
C GLN A 118 -11.47 14.30 9.17
N GLY A 119 -12.35 13.30 9.32
CA GLY A 119 -12.91 12.95 10.64
C GLY A 119 -11.86 12.37 11.60
N ILE A 120 -10.93 11.57 11.07
CA ILE A 120 -9.83 11.02 11.86
C ILE A 120 -8.89 12.14 12.33
N ILE A 121 -8.44 13.01 11.41
CA ILE A 121 -7.54 14.13 11.71
C ILE A 121 -8.15 15.05 12.76
N GLN A 122 -9.42 15.43 12.61
CA GLN A 122 -10.13 16.26 13.61
C GLN A 122 -10.11 15.62 15.01
N THR A 123 -10.26 14.29 15.07
CA THR A 123 -10.19 13.57 16.35
C THR A 123 -8.76 13.58 16.91
N ILE A 124 -7.75 13.35 16.07
CA ILE A 124 -6.33 13.42 16.47
C ILE A 124 -6.01 14.80 17.03
N GLU A 125 -6.39 15.87 16.31
CA GLU A 125 -6.18 17.26 16.72
C GLU A 125 -6.85 17.54 18.08
N GLN A 126 -8.09 17.10 18.28
CA GLN A 126 -8.83 17.26 19.53
C GLN A 126 -8.12 16.62 20.74
N TYR A 127 -7.40 15.51 20.54
CA TYR A 127 -6.73 14.76 21.60
C TYR A 127 -5.21 14.90 21.59
N THR A 128 -4.64 15.86 20.86
CA THR A 128 -3.18 16.06 20.71
C THR A 128 -2.43 16.02 22.04
N ASP A 129 -2.91 16.75 23.04
CA ASP A 129 -2.29 16.85 24.36
C ASP A 129 -2.39 15.55 25.19
N HIS A 130 -3.21 14.60 24.75
CA HIS A 130 -3.52 13.36 25.44
C HIS A 130 -3.10 12.10 24.68
N LEU A 131 -2.51 12.22 23.48
CA LEU A 131 -2.10 11.05 22.67
C LEU A 131 -1.06 10.16 23.37
N ARG A 132 -0.28 10.73 24.28
CA ARG A 132 0.71 9.98 25.08
C ARG A 132 0.08 9.11 26.16
N ASP A 133 -1.13 9.44 26.60
CA ASP A 133 -1.78 8.80 27.75
C ASP A 133 -3.01 7.98 27.34
N LEU A 134 -3.55 8.22 26.14
CA LEU A 134 -4.79 7.60 25.67
C LEU A 134 -4.55 6.61 24.54
N ALA A 135 -5.10 5.41 24.73
CA ALA A 135 -5.41 4.51 23.64
C ALA A 135 -6.79 4.84 23.06
N PHE A 136 -7.05 4.35 21.85
CA PHE A 136 -8.30 4.56 21.13
C PHE A 136 -8.88 3.25 20.63
N VAL A 137 -10.20 3.15 20.59
CA VAL A 137 -10.90 2.15 19.78
C VAL A 137 -11.10 2.74 18.39
N PHE A 138 -10.36 2.22 17.42
CA PHE A 138 -10.56 2.53 16.01
C PHE A 138 -11.63 1.60 15.44
N LYS A 139 -12.78 2.16 15.08
CA LYS A 139 -13.98 1.40 14.69
C LYS A 139 -14.47 1.80 13.31
N ARG A 140 -14.89 0.80 12.53
CA ARG A 140 -15.64 1.01 11.29
C ARG A 140 -17.13 0.88 11.55
N THR A 141 -17.91 1.82 11.01
CA THR A 141 -19.38 1.77 11.02
C THR A 141 -19.95 2.07 9.65
N GLY A 142 -21.04 1.39 9.30
CA GLY A 142 -21.80 1.61 8.08
C GLY A 142 -21.36 0.74 6.91
N THR A 143 -22.19 0.74 5.87
CA THR A 143 -22.00 -0.08 4.67
C THR A 143 -21.96 0.77 3.41
N LYS A 144 -21.21 0.32 2.40
CA LYS A 144 -21.07 0.99 1.10
C LYS A 144 -20.72 2.49 1.26
N VAL A 145 -21.64 3.37 0.84
CA VAL A 145 -21.47 4.82 0.79
C VAL A 145 -21.51 5.49 2.16
N GLU A 146 -22.06 4.83 3.18
CA GLU A 146 -22.17 5.35 4.55
C GLU A 146 -21.03 4.83 5.45
N THR A 147 -19.92 4.38 4.86
CA THR A 147 -18.78 3.86 5.63
C THR A 147 -18.01 5.00 6.29
N SER A 148 -17.99 4.99 7.62
CA SER A 148 -17.28 5.93 8.49
C SER A 148 -16.28 5.20 9.39
N PHE A 149 -15.24 5.91 9.81
CA PHE A 149 -14.25 5.43 10.74
C PHE A 149 -14.12 6.43 11.90
N THR A 150 -14.08 5.93 13.13
CA THR A 150 -14.04 6.77 14.33
C THR A 150 -12.93 6.31 15.26
N LEU A 151 -12.31 7.26 15.94
CA LEU A 151 -11.39 7.03 17.04
C LEU A 151 -12.09 7.42 18.34
N ASN A 152 -12.33 6.44 19.21
CA ASN A 152 -13.00 6.69 20.48
C ASN A 152 -11.97 6.49 21.61
N PRO A 153 -11.68 7.50 22.44
CA PRO A 153 -10.67 7.36 23.49
C PRO A 153 -11.08 6.32 24.54
N ILE A 154 -10.10 5.55 25.00
CA ILE A 154 -10.26 4.58 26.09
C ILE A 154 -9.87 5.30 27.39
N ILE A 155 -10.88 5.80 28.12
CA ILE A 155 -10.69 6.61 29.34
C ILE A 155 -9.85 5.90 30.41
N LYS A 156 -9.97 4.57 30.49
CA LYS A 156 -9.18 3.75 31.41
C LYS A 156 -8.75 2.48 30.71
N LEU A 157 -7.47 2.44 30.33
CA LEU A 157 -6.87 1.23 29.82
C LEU A 157 -6.80 0.19 30.94
N LYS A 158 -6.99 -1.09 30.60
CA LYS A 158 -6.85 -2.16 31.58
C LYS A 158 -5.38 -2.35 31.93
N PRO A 159 -5.04 -2.75 33.17
CA PRO A 159 -3.64 -2.96 33.58
C PRO A 159 -2.88 -3.93 32.64
N GLU A 160 -3.55 -4.98 32.17
CA GLU A 160 -2.98 -5.99 31.25
C GLU A 160 -2.64 -5.45 29.85
N ASP A 161 -3.22 -4.32 29.44
CA ASP A 161 -2.94 -3.68 28.15
C ASP A 161 -1.97 -2.50 28.29
N GLN A 162 -1.66 -2.08 29.53
CA GLN A 162 -0.73 -0.98 29.79
C GLN A 162 0.68 -1.33 29.29
N GLU A 163 1.15 -2.55 29.56
CA GLU A 163 2.45 -3.02 29.06
C GLU A 163 2.52 -2.99 27.53
N LYS A 164 1.42 -3.34 26.85
CA LYS A 164 1.35 -3.30 25.38
C LYS A 164 1.36 -1.87 24.87
N PHE A 165 0.63 -0.98 25.52
CA PHE A 165 0.65 0.44 25.20
C PHE A 165 2.07 1.00 25.36
N ASP A 166 2.71 0.77 26.50
CA ASP A 166 4.03 1.28 26.84
C ASP A 166 5.14 0.73 25.94
N SER A 167 4.95 -0.47 25.35
CA SER A 167 5.90 -1.07 24.40
C SER A 167 6.18 -0.20 23.17
N PHE A 168 5.31 0.78 22.88
CA PHE A 168 5.47 1.71 21.78
C PHE A 168 5.99 3.11 22.17
N ASN A 169 6.38 3.34 23.44
CA ASN A 169 6.82 4.65 23.93
C ASN A 169 8.03 5.22 23.16
N GLU A 170 8.93 4.35 22.71
CA GLU A 170 10.13 4.74 21.94
C GLU A 170 9.98 4.45 20.44
N THR A 171 8.77 4.10 19.99
CA THR A 171 8.53 3.78 18.59
C THR A 171 8.21 5.05 17.81
N THR A 172 8.93 5.23 16.70
CA THR A 172 8.69 6.29 15.72
C THR A 172 8.35 5.65 14.37
N VAL A 173 7.45 6.28 13.63
CA VAL A 173 7.12 5.86 12.27
C VAL A 173 7.97 6.67 11.30
N GLU A 174 8.94 6.00 10.69
CA GLU A 174 9.82 6.62 9.69
C GLU A 174 9.14 6.69 8.31
N ASP A 175 9.50 7.67 7.49
CA ASP A 175 8.98 7.84 6.13
C ASP A 175 9.15 6.57 5.28
N ASP A 176 10.29 5.88 5.42
CA ASP A 176 10.60 4.61 4.78
C ASP A 176 9.53 3.52 5.03
N PHE A 177 8.85 3.56 6.18
CA PHE A 177 7.76 2.63 6.47
C PHE A 177 6.57 2.88 5.53
N TYR A 178 6.18 4.14 5.33
CA TYR A 178 5.10 4.50 4.41
C TYR A 178 5.48 4.16 2.96
N GLU A 179 6.72 4.42 2.55
CA GLU A 179 7.22 4.04 1.22
C GLU A 179 7.20 2.53 1.00
N THR A 180 7.63 1.75 2.00
CA THR A 180 7.63 0.29 1.92
C THR A 180 6.21 -0.28 1.83
N VAL A 181 5.24 0.38 2.46
CA VAL A 181 3.83 -0.02 2.41
C VAL A 181 3.17 0.41 1.09
N LEU A 182 3.51 1.58 0.57
CA LEU A 182 2.99 2.15 -0.68
C LEU A 182 3.76 1.68 -1.92
N GLN A 183 3.96 0.38 -2.10
CA GLN A 183 4.64 -0.13 -3.30
C GLN A 183 3.74 0.06 -4.54
N PRO A 184 4.09 0.97 -5.46
CA PRO A 184 3.30 1.16 -6.66
C PRO A 184 3.54 0.01 -7.64
N ARG A 185 2.55 -0.25 -8.48
CA ARG A 185 2.76 -1.12 -9.64
C ARG A 185 3.60 -0.39 -10.69
N THR A 186 4.47 -1.14 -11.36
CA THR A 186 5.28 -0.63 -12.47
C THR A 186 4.40 -0.19 -13.64
N ARG A 187 4.92 0.67 -14.52
CA ARG A 187 4.18 1.10 -15.72
C ARG A 187 3.67 -0.08 -16.56
N GLN A 188 4.48 -1.13 -16.75
CA GLN A 188 4.09 -2.33 -17.49
C GLN A 188 2.90 -3.03 -16.85
N GLN A 189 2.96 -3.25 -15.53
CA GLN A 189 1.85 -3.86 -14.78
C GLN A 189 0.57 -3.01 -14.85
N GLN A 190 0.68 -1.68 -14.84
CA GLN A 190 -0.46 -0.78 -15.01
C GLN A 190 -1.08 -0.93 -16.42
N ILE A 191 -0.26 -1.11 -17.47
CA ILE A 191 -0.76 -1.34 -18.84
C ILE A 191 -1.47 -2.71 -18.93
N GLU A 192 -0.88 -3.77 -18.37
CA GLU A 192 -1.50 -5.11 -18.32
C GLU A 192 -2.85 -5.12 -17.56
N GLU A 193 -2.98 -4.31 -16.50
CA GLU A 193 -4.26 -4.13 -15.81
C GLU A 193 -5.29 -3.39 -16.65
N LEU A 194 -4.86 -2.34 -17.35
CA LEU A 194 -5.72 -1.59 -18.25
C LEU A 194 -6.23 -2.49 -19.38
N GLU A 195 -5.38 -3.32 -19.96
CA GLU A 195 -5.78 -4.34 -20.95
C GLU A 195 -6.84 -5.29 -20.38
N LYS A 196 -6.59 -5.86 -19.19
CA LYS A 196 -7.56 -6.74 -18.50
C LYS A 196 -8.86 -6.02 -18.16
N ALA A 197 -8.80 -4.71 -17.95
CA ALA A 197 -9.95 -3.85 -17.71
C ALA A 197 -10.69 -3.44 -18.99
N GLY A 198 -10.23 -3.85 -20.18
CA GLY A 198 -10.83 -3.55 -21.48
C GLY A 198 -10.39 -2.23 -22.10
N PHE A 199 -9.33 -1.59 -21.57
CA PHE A 199 -8.78 -0.37 -22.15
C PHE A 199 -8.09 -0.69 -23.48
N PRO A 200 -8.29 0.10 -24.55
CA PRO A 200 -7.70 -0.16 -25.87
C PRO A 200 -6.19 0.16 -25.90
N ILE A 201 -5.38 -0.71 -25.31
CA ILE A 201 -3.95 -0.50 -25.08
C ILE A 201 -3.14 -0.32 -26.36
N GLU A 202 -3.50 -0.94 -27.48
CA GLU A 202 -2.77 -0.81 -28.76
C GLU A 202 -2.86 0.62 -29.30
N ARG A 203 -4.01 1.28 -29.09
CA ARG A 203 -4.23 2.66 -29.54
C ARG A 203 -3.42 3.67 -28.75
N PHE A 204 -3.22 3.43 -27.45
CA PHE A 204 -2.63 4.41 -26.53
C PHE A 204 -1.20 4.07 -26.09
N PHE A 205 -0.82 2.79 -26.12
CA PHE A 205 0.45 2.25 -25.62
C PHE A 205 1.11 1.28 -26.60
N GLY A 206 0.70 1.23 -27.87
CA GLY A 206 1.20 0.24 -28.85
C GLY A 206 2.72 0.17 -29.01
N ASN A 207 3.45 1.26 -28.77
CA ASN A 207 4.92 1.30 -28.81
C ASN A 207 5.60 0.74 -27.55
N GLU A 208 4.82 0.44 -26.51
CA GLU A 208 5.28 0.01 -25.19
C GLU A 208 4.84 -1.42 -24.86
N LEU A 209 4.06 -2.05 -25.73
CA LEU A 209 3.69 -3.45 -25.58
C LEU A 209 4.94 -4.30 -25.79
N GLN A 210 5.28 -5.11 -24.79
CA GLN A 210 6.31 -6.13 -24.96
C GLN A 210 5.75 -7.17 -25.92
N ASP A 211 6.43 -7.39 -27.03
CA ASP A 211 6.15 -8.51 -27.92
C ASP A 211 6.37 -9.78 -27.08
N ASP A 212 5.33 -10.62 -26.92
CA ASP A 212 5.38 -11.93 -26.21
C ASP A 212 6.28 -12.95 -26.96
N GLY A 213 7.29 -12.47 -27.67
CA GLY A 213 8.34 -13.23 -28.33
C GLY A 213 9.40 -13.70 -27.34
N VAL A 214 9.02 -14.53 -26.36
CA VAL A 214 9.97 -15.53 -25.87
C VAL A 214 10.18 -16.52 -27.01
N LYS A 215 11.07 -16.19 -27.95
CA LYS A 215 11.68 -17.23 -28.78
C LYS A 215 12.56 -18.06 -27.84
N PRO A 216 12.27 -19.36 -27.66
CA PRO A 216 13.19 -20.22 -26.92
C PRO A 216 14.59 -20.08 -27.53
N LEU A 217 15.59 -19.98 -26.65
CA LEU A 217 17.00 -20.01 -27.02
C LEU A 217 17.22 -21.19 -27.98
N GLY A 218 17.77 -20.86 -29.15
CA GLY A 218 17.82 -21.68 -30.36
C GLY A 218 17.86 -23.18 -30.13
N GLU A 219 16.92 -23.89 -30.77
CA GLU A 219 17.24 -25.21 -31.31
C GLU A 219 18.39 -25.01 -32.28
N ALA A 220 19.61 -25.28 -31.81
CA ALA A 220 20.70 -25.55 -32.71
C ALA A 220 20.28 -26.78 -33.52
N GLU A 221 19.93 -26.59 -34.79
CA GLU A 221 19.88 -27.67 -35.77
C GLU A 221 21.27 -28.33 -35.77
N VAL A 222 21.39 -29.42 -35.02
CA VAL A 222 22.53 -30.33 -35.18
C VAL A 222 22.33 -30.96 -36.55
N LYS A 223 23.08 -30.45 -37.54
CA LYS A 223 23.11 -31.07 -38.85
C LYS A 223 23.74 -32.46 -38.69
N PRO A 224 23.18 -33.51 -39.29
CA PRO A 224 23.73 -34.88 -39.19
C PRO A 224 25.15 -35.02 -39.77
N GLU A 225 25.68 -33.97 -40.40
CA GLU A 225 27.04 -33.86 -40.92
C GLU A 225 28.09 -33.64 -39.82
N ASP A 226 27.69 -33.17 -38.63
CA ASP A 226 28.58 -32.91 -37.49
C ASP A 226 28.70 -34.11 -36.54
N LEU A 227 28.23 -35.29 -36.96
CA LEU A 227 28.25 -36.53 -36.17
C LEU A 227 28.99 -37.67 -36.88
N PHE A 228 30.09 -37.41 -37.58
CA PHE A 228 31.11 -38.42 -37.90
C PHE A 228 32.51 -37.82 -38.02
#